data_AF-A0ABD4KUY5-F1
#
_entry.id   AF-A0ABD4KUY5-F1
#
_cell.length_a   1.000
_cell.length_b   1.000
_cell.length_c   1.000
_cell.angle_alpha   90.00
_cell.angle_beta   90.00
_cell.angle_gamma   90.00
#
_symmetry.space_group_name_H-M   'P 1'
#
loop_
_entity.id
_entity.type
_entity.pdbx_description
1 polymer ?
#
loop_
_entity_poly.entity_id
_entity_poly.type
_entity_poly.pdbx_seq_one_letter_code
_entity_poly.pdbx_strand_id
1 'polypeptide(L)'
;MDKSLAPTRPYVLTALVALGIGIFTYLIGLINANLQFNEKGYYFVVLVFGLFSVITLQKTIRDEAEGLKVTSAYKNLNIFCVITACALIFIGLYNVDTLLLNEKG
;
A
#
# COMPACT_ATOMS: atom_id res chain seq x y z
N MET A 1 28.85 -6.46 -4.18
CA MET A 1 27.81 -6.86 -3.21
C MET A 1 28.23 -8.18 -2.58
N ASP A 2 28.58 -8.17 -1.30
CA ASP A 2 28.91 -9.39 -0.57
C ASP A 2 27.66 -10.29 -0.53
N LYS A 3 27.78 -11.53 -1.03
CA LYS A 3 26.69 -12.51 -1.03
C LYS A 3 26.27 -12.94 0.38
N SER A 4 27.07 -12.64 1.42
CA SER A 4 26.76 -12.99 2.81
C SER A 4 25.59 -12.20 3.41
N LEU A 5 25.28 -11.00 2.87
CA LEU A 5 24.19 -10.13 3.33
C LEU A 5 22.87 -10.34 2.56
N ALA A 6 22.82 -11.27 1.61
CA ALA A 6 21.60 -11.54 0.85
C ALA A 6 20.53 -12.16 1.77
N PRO A 7 19.26 -11.70 1.70
CA PRO A 7 18.21 -12.24 2.56
C PRO A 7 18.04 -13.74 2.32
N THR A 8 17.99 -14.49 3.42
CA THR A 8 17.83 -15.94 3.40
C THR A 8 16.51 -16.32 2.73
N ARG A 9 16.49 -17.44 1.99
CA ARG A 9 15.27 -17.92 1.29
C ARG A 9 14.03 -17.98 2.20
N PRO A 10 14.12 -18.45 3.46
CA PRO A 10 13.01 -18.37 4.41
C PRO A 10 12.48 -16.95 4.66
N TYR A 11 13.34 -15.94 4.78
CA TYR A 11 12.92 -14.55 5.06
C TYR A 11 12.07 -13.98 3.93
N VAL A 12 12.51 -14.15 2.68
CA VAL A 12 11.79 -13.66 1.49
C VAL A 12 10.43 -14.35 1.36
N LEU A 13 10.38 -15.66 1.59
CA LEU A 13 9.12 -16.42 1.55
C LEU A 13 8.14 -15.96 2.62
N THR A 14 8.59 -15.81 3.86
CA THR A 14 7.75 -15.34 4.96
C THR A 14 7.21 -13.93 4.69
N ALA A 15 8.05 -13.02 4.17
CA ALA A 15 7.63 -11.67 3.81
C ALA A 15 6.56 -11.66 2.69
N LEU A 16 6.73 -12.50 1.66
CA LEU A 16 5.76 -12.64 0.58
C LEU A 16 4.43 -13.21 1.07
N VAL A 17 4.49 -14.24 1.92
CA VAL A 17 3.28 -14.83 2.54
C VAL A 17 2.57 -13.81 3.41
N ALA A 18 3.29 -13.07 4.25
CA ALA A 18 2.70 -12.02 5.09
C ALA A 18 2.02 -10.92 4.26
N LEU A 19 2.67 -10.46 3.18
CA LEU A 19 2.08 -9.48 2.26
C LEU A 19 0.82 -10.03 1.60
N GLY A 20 0.87 -11.27 1.11
CA GLY A 20 -0.27 -11.94 0.51
C GLY A 20 -1.45 -12.03 1.48
N ILE A 21 -1.23 -12.55 2.69
CA ILE A 21 -2.26 -12.66 3.74
C ILE A 21 -2.85 -11.28 4.06
N GLY A 22 -2.03 -10.24 4.18
CA GLY A 22 -2.50 -8.87 4.43
C GLY A 22 -3.44 -8.37 3.32
N ILE A 23 -3.05 -8.54 2.06
CA ILE A 23 -3.88 -8.16 0.91
C ILE A 23 -5.18 -8.96 0.90
N PHE A 24 -5.12 -10.28 1.07
CA PHE A 24 -6.32 -11.12 1.07
C PHE A 24 -7.28 -10.76 2.21
N THR A 25 -6.76 -10.56 3.41
CA THR A 25 -7.57 -10.18 4.58
C THR A 25 -8.26 -8.84 4.35
N TYR A 26 -7.54 -7.86 3.79
CA TYR A 26 -8.11 -6.57 3.43
C TYR A 26 -9.22 -6.69 2.39
N LEU A 27 -9.00 -7.46 1.32
CA LEU A 27 -10.01 -7.65 0.25
C LEU A 27 -11.26 -8.36 0.77
N ILE A 28 -11.11 -9.39 1.61
CA ILE A 28 -12.24 -10.08 2.25
C ILE A 28 -13.01 -9.09 3.13
N GLY A 29 -12.32 -8.29 3.94
CA GLY A 29 -12.94 -7.24 4.76
C GLY A 29 -13.71 -6.23 3.92
N LEU A 30 -13.13 -5.78 2.80
CA LEU A 30 -13.74 -4.82 1.88
C LEU A 30 -15.00 -5.36 1.20
N ILE A 31 -15.00 -6.65 0.81
CA ILE A 31 -16.17 -7.31 0.22
C ILE A 31 -17.30 -7.40 1.25
N ASN A 32 -16.97 -7.77 2.49
CA ASN A 32 -17.94 -7.94 3.58
C ASN A 32 -18.43 -6.62 4.19
N ALA A 33 -17.73 -5.51 3.96
CA ALA A 33 -18.13 -4.20 4.47
C ALA A 33 -19.47 -3.73 3.87
N ASN A 34 -20.32 -3.12 4.69
CA ASN A 34 -21.59 -2.51 4.26
C ASN A 34 -21.35 -1.09 3.73
N LEU A 35 -20.72 -1.03 2.55
CA LEU A 35 -20.36 0.20 1.83
C LEU A 35 -21.00 0.18 0.45
N GLN A 36 -21.20 1.35 -0.14
CA GLN A 36 -21.64 1.44 -1.53
C GLN A 36 -20.54 0.93 -2.48
N PHE A 37 -20.94 0.53 -3.70
CA PHE A 37 -19.99 -0.09 -4.65
C PHE A 37 -18.87 0.87 -5.10
N ASN A 38 -19.20 2.15 -5.26
CA ASN A 38 -18.24 3.23 -5.54
C ASN A 38 -17.24 3.42 -4.39
N GLU A 39 -17.68 3.35 -3.13
CA GLU A 39 -16.81 3.44 -1.95
C GLU A 39 -15.87 2.23 -1.87
N LYS A 40 -16.39 1.01 -2.12
CA LYS A 40 -15.55 -0.19 -2.21
C LYS A 40 -14.50 -0.05 -3.30
N GLY A 41 -14.88 0.47 -4.46
CA GLY A 41 -13.97 0.77 -5.56
C GLY A 41 -12.88 1.77 -5.17
N TYR A 42 -13.23 2.83 -4.44
CA TYR A 42 -12.29 3.82 -3.91
C TYR A 42 -11.22 3.17 -3.02
N TYR A 43 -11.61 2.41 -2.01
CA TYR A 43 -10.67 1.72 -1.11
C TYR A 43 -9.78 0.72 -1.83
N PHE A 44 -10.34 -0.03 -2.79
CA PHE A 44 -9.57 -0.95 -3.62
C PHE A 44 -8.49 -0.24 -4.44
N VAL A 45 -8.84 0.87 -5.11
CA VAL A 45 -7.89 1.64 -5.92
C VAL A 45 -6.81 2.26 -5.04
N VAL A 46 -7.16 2.79 -3.86
CA VAL A 46 -6.18 3.35 -2.92
C VAL A 46 -5.19 2.29 -2.43
N LEU A 47 -5.66 1.06 -2.15
CA LEU A 47 -4.79 -0.06 -1.81
C LEU A 47 -3.79 -0.36 -2.94
N VAL A 48 -4.27 -0.52 -4.17
CA VAL A 48 -3.44 -0.84 -5.34
C VAL A 48 -2.43 0.28 -5.60
N PHE A 49 -2.86 1.54 -5.49
CA PHE A 49 -2.00 2.71 -5.62
C PHE A 49 -0.89 2.74 -4.56
N GLY A 50 -1.22 2.48 -3.30
CA GLY A 50 -0.25 2.39 -2.21
C GLY A 50 0.76 1.26 -2.41
N LEU A 51 0.31 0.07 -2.81
CA LEU A 51 1.17 -1.08 -3.12
C LEU A 51 2.12 -0.77 -4.28
N PHE A 52 1.62 -0.19 -5.36
CA PHE A 52 2.43 0.21 -6.50
C PHE A 52 3.52 1.21 -6.08
N SER A 53 3.15 2.24 -5.33
CA SER A 53 4.08 3.28 -4.91
C SER A 53 5.13 2.75 -3.92
N VAL A 54 4.75 1.90 -2.96
CA VAL A 54 5.70 1.35 -1.98
C VAL A 54 6.69 0.38 -2.62
N ILE A 55 6.26 -0.45 -3.58
CA ILE A 55 7.15 -1.36 -4.33
C ILE A 55 8.13 -0.54 -5.17
N THR A 56 7.65 0.52 -5.80
CA THR A 56 8.48 1.43 -6.60
C THR A 56 9.50 2.16 -5.73
N LEU A 57 9.10 2.61 -4.54
CA LEU A 57 9.98 3.22 -3.55
C LEU A 57 11.06 2.22 -3.08
N GLN A 58 10.67 0.98 -2.76
CA GLN A 58 11.61 -0.08 -2.37
C GLN A 58 12.66 -0.36 -3.45
N LYS A 59 12.23 -0.43 -4.72
CA LYS A 59 13.15 -0.56 -5.86
C LYS A 59 14.09 0.65 -5.95
N THR A 60 13.56 1.86 -5.82
CA THR A 60 14.37 3.09 -5.89
C THR A 60 15.42 3.14 -4.79
N ILE A 61 15.07 2.77 -3.56
CA ILE A 61 16.00 2.72 -2.42
C ILE A 61 17.09 1.65 -2.64
N ARG A 62 16.71 0.47 -3.16
CA ARG A 62 17.67 -0.57 -3.52
C ARG A 62 18.62 -0.10 -4.62
N ASP A 63 18.08 0.49 -5.67
CA ASP A 63 18.84 0.96 -6.82
C ASP A 63 19.82 2.09 -6.40
N GLU A 64 19.40 2.98 -5.49
CA GLU A 64 20.27 3.99 -4.84
C GLU A 64 21.42 3.35 -4.06
N ALA A 65 21.13 2.29 -3.29
CA ALA A 65 22.13 1.54 -2.53
C ALA A 65 23.11 0.74 -3.42
N GLU A 66 22.68 0.33 -4.61
CA GLU A 66 23.52 -0.32 -5.64
C GLU A 66 24.31 0.69 -6.49
N GLY A 67 24.15 2.00 -6.26
CA GLY A 67 24.84 3.06 -6.98
C GLY A 67 24.27 3.37 -8.36
N LEU A 68 23.05 2.90 -8.65
CA LEU A 68 22.33 3.24 -9.88
C LEU A 68 21.81 4.69 -9.81
N LYS A 69 21.73 5.34 -10.97
CA LYS A 69 21.26 6.74 -11.06
C LYS A 69 19.77 6.81 -10.74
N VAL A 70 19.45 7.33 -9.56
CA VAL A 70 18.08 7.64 -9.13
C VAL A 70 17.89 9.16 -9.02
N THR A 71 16.72 9.65 -9.42
CA THR A 71 16.40 11.08 -9.30
C THR A 71 15.70 11.36 -7.98
N SER A 72 16.19 12.33 -7.21
CA SER A 72 15.58 12.72 -5.92
C SER A 72 14.08 13.07 -6.04
N ALA A 73 13.68 13.70 -7.15
CA ALA A 73 12.28 14.01 -7.42
C ALA A 73 11.41 12.74 -7.52
N TYR A 74 11.90 11.68 -8.17
CA TYR A 74 11.16 10.42 -8.29
C TYR A 74 11.00 9.70 -6.94
N LYS A 75 12.06 9.72 -6.12
CA LYS A 75 12.02 9.18 -4.75
C LYS A 75 11.01 9.93 -3.89
N ASN A 76 11.08 11.26 -3.88
CA ASN A 76 10.18 12.10 -3.10
C ASN A 76 8.71 11.98 -3.55
N LEU A 77 8.48 11.83 -4.86
CA LEU A 77 7.15 11.59 -5.40
C LEU A 77 6.55 10.28 -4.88
N ASN A 78 7.33 9.18 -4.88
CA ASN A 78 6.84 7.91 -4.36
C ASN A 78 6.58 7.98 -2.84
N ILE A 79 7.43 8.66 -2.07
CA ILE A 79 7.18 8.87 -0.63
C ILE A 79 5.87 9.64 -0.42
N PHE A 80 5.65 10.70 -1.19
CA PHE A 80 4.40 11.46 -1.17
C PHE A 80 3.19 10.58 -1.49
N CYS A 81 3.24 9.79 -2.57
CA CYS A 81 2.17 8.87 -2.94
C CYS A 81 1.85 7.83 -1.85
N VAL A 82 2.87 7.27 -1.18
CA VAL A 82 2.67 6.36 -0.04
C VAL A 82 1.97 7.07 1.12
N ILE A 83 2.41 8.28 1.48
CA ILE A 83 1.78 9.07 2.55
C ILE A 83 0.33 9.39 2.19
N THR A 84 0.06 9.82 0.96
CA THR A 84 -1.30 10.09 0.47
C THR A 84 -2.16 8.84 0.53
N ALA A 85 -1.66 7.68 0.11
CA ALA A 85 -2.42 6.43 0.18
C ALA A 85 -2.81 6.07 1.63
N CYS A 86 -1.85 6.16 2.57
CA CYS A 86 -2.12 5.91 3.99
C CYS A 86 -3.12 6.92 4.56
N ALA A 87 -2.98 8.21 4.22
CA ALA A 87 -3.89 9.26 4.67
C ALA A 87 -5.31 9.05 4.14
N LEU A 88 -5.47 8.66 2.86
CA LEU A 88 -6.78 8.39 2.26
C LEU A 88 -7.47 7.17 2.87
N ILE A 89 -6.72 6.10 3.18
CA ILE A 89 -7.28 4.94 3.90
C ILE A 89 -7.73 5.35 5.31
N PHE A 90 -6.90 6.13 6.01
CA PHE A 90 -7.22 6.61 7.36
C PHE A 90 -8.47 7.51 7.33
N ILE A 91 -8.45 8.58 6.53
CA ILE A 91 -9.59 9.51 6.40
C ILE A 91 -10.85 8.76 5.95
N GLY A 92 -10.73 7.85 4.99
CA GLY A 92 -11.86 7.03 4.57
C GLY A 92 -12.46 6.27 5.75
N LEU A 93 -11.63 5.51 6.49
CA LEU A 93 -12.08 4.68 7.59
C LEU A 93 -12.74 5.49 8.73
N TYR A 94 -12.21 6.67 9.05
CA TYR A 94 -12.77 7.55 10.07
C TYR A 94 -14.10 8.22 9.66
N ASN A 95 -14.40 8.32 8.36
CA ASN A 95 -15.62 8.98 7.86
C ASN A 95 -16.72 8.00 7.42
N VAL A 96 -16.53 6.69 7.59
CA VAL A 96 -17.56 5.68 7.24
C VAL A 96 -18.84 5.88 8.07
N ASP A 97 -18.71 6.23 9.35
CA ASP A 97 -19.88 6.40 10.23
C ASP A 97 -20.68 7.69 9.91
N THR A 98 -20.02 8.74 9.40
CA THR A 98 -20.66 10.00 9.01
C THR A 98 -21.39 9.89 7.67
N LEU A 99 -20.89 9.09 6.72
CA LEU A 99 -21.54 8.86 5.42
C LEU A 99 -22.81 7.99 5.56
N LEU A 100 -22.77 6.94 6.39
CA LEU A 100 -23.93 6.06 6.64
C LEU A 100 -25.10 6.76 7.35
N LEU A 101 -24.84 7.84 8.09
CA LEU A 101 -25.86 8.67 8.72
C LEU A 101 -26.46 9.71 7.77
N ASN A 102 -25.67 10.22 6.81
CA ASN A 102 -26.11 11.25 5.87
C ASN A 102 -27.06 10.71 4.78
N GLU A 103 -27.06 9.40 4.51
CA GLU A 103 -28.03 8.74 3.61
C GLU A 103 -29.35 8.34 4.30
N LYS A 104 -29.45 8.49 5.63
CA LYS A 104 -30.64 8.14 6.43
C LYS A 104 -31.41 9.37 6.94
N GLY A 105 -31.04 10.58 6.49
CA GLY A 105 -31.74 11.84 6.77
C GLY A 105 -32.59 12.29 5.60
#